data_AF-U4UEY9-F1
#
_entry.id   AF-U4UEY9-F1
#
_cell.length_a   1.000
_cell.length_b   1.000
_cell.length_c   1.000
_cell.angle_alpha   90.00
_cell.angle_beta   90.00
_cell.angle_gamma   90.00
#
_symmetry.space_group_name_H-M   'P 1'
#
loop_
_entity.id
_entity.type
_entity.pdbx_description
1 polymer ?
#
loop_
_entity_poly.entity_id
_entity_poly.type
_entity_poly.pdbx_seq_one_letter_code
_entity_poly.pdbx_strand_id
1 'polypeptide(L)'
;MRTVFWGLGDEDHVEEFSDTENFSKTVLKELQLKGEVFDFIIVTRNENLNWESLRNFCAGEGKLLSTLPEKLSSDSYGFLARFIFSTYIRLKFLMGHILGVPSNNYDEAHLCHATLDKLTALVEDGVLQTVVDKVFHPKDIEVALNYIQSSQSIGSSVITFR
;
A
#
# COMPACT_ATOMS: atom_id res chain seq x y z
N MET A 1 -12.14 2.82 40.31
CA MET A 1 -10.72 2.80 39.88
C MET A 1 -10.36 1.35 39.61
N ARG A 2 -10.33 0.94 38.35
CA ARG A 2 -9.97 -0.43 37.93
C ARG A 2 -9.10 -0.30 36.69
N THR A 3 -7.81 -0.51 36.88
CA THR A 3 -6.83 -0.71 35.83
C THR A 3 -6.99 -2.14 35.33
N VAL A 4 -6.98 -2.34 34.01
CA VAL A 4 -6.84 -3.66 33.39
C VAL A 4 -5.58 -3.60 32.54
N PHE A 5 -4.59 -4.39 32.94
CA PHE A 5 -3.44 -4.78 32.13
C PHE A 5 -3.83 -6.02 31.34
N TRP A 6 -3.49 -6.07 30.05
CA TRP A 6 -3.30 -7.33 29.33
C TRP A 6 -1.90 -7.31 28.70
N GLY A 7 -1.13 -8.34 29.03
CA GLY A 7 0.27 -8.50 28.67
C GLY A 7 0.44 -9.19 27.32
N LEU A 8 1.66 -9.02 26.80
CA LEU A 8 2.23 -9.71 25.64
C LEU A 8 2.07 -11.24 25.73
N GLY A 9 1.75 -11.85 24.58
CA GLY A 9 1.97 -13.28 24.32
C GLY A 9 1.48 -13.71 22.94
N ASP A 10 2.40 -13.79 21.97
CA ASP A 10 2.40 -14.62 20.73
C ASP A 10 1.04 -15.13 20.16
N GLU A 11 0.17 -14.24 19.66
CA GLU A 11 -1.07 -14.62 18.92
C GLU A 11 -1.33 -13.78 17.64
N ASP A 12 -0.31 -13.11 17.09
CA ASP A 12 -0.48 -12.10 16.03
C ASP A 12 -0.99 -12.62 14.67
N HIS A 13 -1.11 -13.93 14.45
CA HIS A 13 -1.52 -14.49 13.15
C HIS A 13 -2.97 -14.96 13.06
N VAL A 14 -3.72 -15.03 14.17
CA VAL A 14 -5.11 -15.53 14.16
C VAL A 14 -6.13 -14.38 14.28
N GLU A 15 -5.81 -13.31 15.01
CA GLU A 15 -6.72 -12.18 15.19
C GLU A 15 -6.86 -11.31 13.93
N GLU A 16 -5.77 -11.05 13.21
CA GLU A 16 -5.76 -10.17 12.02
C GLU A 16 -6.65 -10.70 10.89
N PHE A 17 -6.73 -12.03 10.71
CA PHE A 17 -7.60 -12.66 9.71
C PHE A 17 -9.09 -12.56 10.06
N SER A 18 -9.44 -12.71 11.35
CA SER A 18 -10.82 -12.61 11.84
C SER A 18 -11.35 -11.18 11.68
N ASP A 19 -10.55 -10.18 12.03
CA ASP A 19 -10.95 -8.79 11.98
C ASP A 19 -11.15 -8.30 10.54
N THR A 20 -10.27 -8.71 9.63
CA THR A 20 -10.37 -8.38 8.19
C THR A 20 -11.64 -8.98 7.56
N GLU A 21 -11.96 -10.24 7.86
CA GLU A 21 -13.18 -10.87 7.34
C GLU A 21 -14.45 -10.20 7.89
N ASN A 22 -14.46 -9.84 9.18
CA ASN A 22 -15.57 -9.12 9.79
C ASN A 22 -15.71 -7.69 9.25
N PHE A 23 -14.61 -7.00 9.01
CA PHE A 23 -14.59 -5.68 8.39
C PHE A 23 -15.18 -5.73 6.97
N SER A 24 -14.71 -6.67 6.14
CA SER A 24 -15.20 -6.84 4.77
C SER A 24 -16.72 -7.06 4.69
N LYS A 25 -17.27 -7.91 5.56
CA LYS A 25 -18.72 -8.17 5.66
C LYS A 25 -19.48 -6.94 6.13
N THR A 26 -18.92 -6.17 7.05
CA THR A 26 -19.55 -4.96 7.59
C THR A 26 -19.62 -3.88 6.52
N VAL A 27 -18.52 -3.62 5.82
CA VAL A 27 -18.46 -2.66 4.71
C VAL A 27 -19.43 -3.03 3.60
N LEU A 28 -19.46 -4.30 3.17
CA LEU A 28 -20.39 -4.75 2.14
C LEU A 28 -21.86 -4.57 2.56
N LYS A 29 -22.18 -4.83 3.83
CA LYS A 29 -23.53 -4.62 4.37
C LYS A 29 -23.90 -3.14 4.39
N GLU A 30 -22.99 -2.25 4.76
CA GLU A 30 -23.23 -0.81 4.73
C GLU A 30 -23.46 -0.30 3.30
N LEU A 31 -22.69 -0.78 2.33
CA LEU A 31 -22.87 -0.46 0.91
C LEU A 31 -24.24 -0.94 0.40
N GLN A 32 -24.67 -2.14 0.80
CA GLN A 32 -26.00 -2.67 0.48
C GLN A 32 -27.13 -1.84 1.10
N LEU A 33 -26.97 -1.41 2.35
CA LEU A 33 -27.97 -0.60 3.05
C LEU A 33 -28.15 0.78 2.42
N LYS A 34 -27.07 1.37 1.91
CA LYS A 34 -27.15 2.65 1.19
C LYS A 34 -27.81 2.51 -0.18
N GLY A 35 -27.59 1.39 -0.87
CA GLY A 35 -28.18 1.14 -2.20
C GLY A 35 -27.69 2.11 -3.28
N GLU A 36 -26.57 2.80 -3.03
CA GLU A 36 -25.96 3.77 -3.94
C GLU A 36 -25.00 3.05 -4.89
N VAL A 37 -24.91 3.57 -6.12
CA VAL A 37 -23.91 3.16 -7.10
C VAL A 37 -22.86 4.24 -7.26
N PHE A 38 -21.62 3.83 -7.47
CA PHE A 38 -20.45 4.71 -7.55
C PHE A 38 -19.87 4.73 -8.95
N ASP A 39 -19.47 5.91 -9.42
CA ASP A 39 -18.73 6.06 -10.67
C ASP A 39 -17.30 5.54 -10.56
N PHE A 40 -16.70 5.64 -9.36
CA PHE A 40 -15.35 5.18 -9.10
C PHE A 40 -15.25 4.52 -7.74
N ILE A 41 -14.64 3.33 -7.70
CA ILE A 41 -14.26 2.64 -6.47
C ILE A 41 -12.75 2.41 -6.54
N ILE A 42 -12.03 2.90 -5.54
CA ILE A 42 -10.56 2.78 -5.46
C ILE A 42 -10.22 1.89 -4.26
N VAL A 43 -9.64 0.73 -4.52
CA VAL A 43 -9.23 -0.23 -3.50
C VAL A 43 -7.77 0.00 -3.17
N THR A 44 -7.53 0.48 -1.95
CA THR A 44 -6.19 0.82 -1.44
C THR A 44 -5.62 -0.19 -0.44
N ARG A 45 -6.45 -1.12 0.05
CA ARG A 45 -6.06 -2.14 1.01
C ARG A 45 -6.60 -3.51 0.61
N ASN A 46 -5.80 -4.55 0.83
CA ASN A 46 -6.18 -5.93 0.58
C ASN A 46 -6.96 -6.51 1.76
N GLU A 47 -8.22 -6.13 1.91
CA GLU A 47 -9.11 -6.57 2.99
C GLU A 47 -9.91 -7.85 2.63
N ASN A 48 -9.37 -8.70 1.74
CA ASN A 48 -10.07 -9.88 1.19
C ASN A 48 -11.47 -9.56 0.61
N LEU A 49 -11.67 -8.33 0.13
CA LEU A 49 -12.92 -7.92 -0.50
C LEU A 49 -13.09 -8.63 -1.85
N ASN A 50 -14.25 -9.26 -2.05
CA ASN A 50 -14.57 -9.87 -3.33
C ASN A 50 -14.79 -8.76 -4.39
N TRP A 51 -13.89 -8.70 -5.37
CA TRP A 51 -13.95 -7.75 -6.49
C TRP A 51 -15.26 -7.82 -7.27
N GLU A 52 -15.84 -9.02 -7.42
CA GLU A 52 -17.13 -9.20 -8.09
C GLU A 52 -18.27 -8.58 -7.29
N SER A 53 -18.20 -8.66 -5.96
CA SER A 53 -19.18 -8.04 -5.08
C SER A 53 -19.07 -6.52 -5.10
N LEU A 54 -17.86 -5.97 -5.10
CA LEU A 54 -17.64 -4.52 -5.24
C LEU A 54 -18.12 -3.98 -6.58
N ARG A 55 -17.96 -4.76 -7.65
CA ARG A 55 -18.42 -4.38 -8.99
C ARG A 55 -19.92 -4.17 -9.08
N ASN A 56 -20.72 -4.86 -8.26
CA ASN A 56 -22.17 -4.66 -8.22
C ASN A 56 -22.58 -3.28 -7.68
N PHE A 57 -21.67 -2.56 -7.03
CA PHE A 57 -21.88 -1.19 -6.57
C PHE A 57 -21.30 -0.15 -7.53
N CYS A 58 -20.71 -0.56 -8.66
CA CYS A 58 -20.32 0.38 -9.70
C CYS A 58 -21.51 0.73 -10.59
N ALA A 59 -21.60 1.99 -11.02
CA ALA A 59 -22.48 2.39 -12.10
C ALA A 59 -22.12 1.64 -13.41
N GLY A 60 -23.00 1.63 -14.40
CA GLY A 60 -22.79 0.88 -15.65
C GLY A 60 -21.48 1.22 -16.39
N GLU A 61 -21.05 2.48 -16.32
CA GLU A 61 -19.76 2.96 -16.85
C GLU A 61 -18.70 3.19 -15.74
N GLY A 62 -19.02 2.82 -14.50
CA GLY A 62 -18.17 3.04 -13.35
C GLY A 62 -16.88 2.20 -13.40
N LYS A 63 -15.80 2.73 -12.83
CA LYS A 63 -14.48 2.10 -12.82
C LYS A 63 -14.09 1.63 -11.43
N LEU A 64 -13.67 0.38 -11.36
CA LEU A 64 -13.10 -0.24 -10.17
C LEU A 64 -11.57 -0.30 -10.36
N LEU A 65 -10.83 0.42 -9.51
CA LEU A 65 -9.39 0.61 -9.60
C LEU A 65 -8.69 0.02 -8.37
N SER A 66 -7.53 -0.62 -8.58
CA SER A 66 -6.66 -1.10 -7.49
C SER A 66 -5.41 -0.24 -7.42
N THR A 67 -5.02 0.18 -6.22
CA THR A 67 -3.68 0.73 -5.97
C THR A 67 -2.76 -0.26 -5.28
N LEU A 68 -3.21 -1.51 -5.12
CA LEU A 68 -2.41 -2.57 -4.51
C LEU A 68 -1.30 -3.02 -5.47
N PRO A 69 -0.11 -3.36 -4.94
CA PRO A 69 0.94 -3.93 -5.76
C PRO A 69 0.46 -5.21 -6.43
N GLU A 70 0.76 -5.36 -7.71
CA GLU A 70 0.43 -6.57 -8.45
C GLU A 70 1.19 -7.76 -7.84
N LYS A 71 0.47 -8.87 -7.61
CA LYS A 71 1.08 -10.08 -7.07
C LYS A 71 2.07 -10.63 -8.09
N LEU A 72 3.35 -10.61 -7.77
CA LEU A 72 4.37 -11.11 -8.66
C LEU A 72 4.38 -12.65 -8.60
N SER A 73 4.60 -13.29 -9.75
CA SER A 73 4.74 -14.76 -9.79
C SER A 73 5.88 -15.25 -8.90
N SER A 74 6.91 -14.42 -8.70
CA SER A 74 8.03 -14.67 -7.79
C SER A 74 7.62 -14.87 -6.33
N ASP A 75 6.47 -14.33 -5.92
CA ASP A 75 5.99 -14.43 -4.54
C ASP A 75 5.56 -15.86 -4.20
N SER A 76 5.18 -16.64 -5.22
CA SER A 76 4.73 -18.03 -5.08
C SER A 76 5.85 -19.05 -5.37
N TYR A 77 7.08 -18.60 -5.60
CA TYR A 77 8.20 -19.50 -5.88
C TYR A 77 8.63 -20.26 -4.61
N GLY A 78 8.84 -21.57 -4.75
CA GLY A 78 9.45 -22.39 -3.70
C GLY A 78 10.92 -22.00 -3.44
N PHE A 79 11.50 -22.56 -2.39
CA PHE A 79 12.87 -22.22 -1.93
C PHE A 79 13.93 -22.26 -3.05
N LEU A 80 13.92 -23.30 -3.88
CA LEU A 80 14.89 -23.46 -4.97
C LEU A 80 14.72 -22.43 -6.08
N ALA A 81 13.47 -22.18 -6.49
CA ALA A 81 13.16 -21.20 -7.52
C ALA A 81 13.47 -19.77 -7.05
N ARG A 82 13.23 -19.47 -5.76
CA ARG A 82 13.66 -18.22 -5.13
C ARG A 82 15.18 -18.05 -5.13
N PHE A 83 15.93 -19.12 -4.84
CA PHE A 83 17.39 -19.07 -4.88
C PHE A 83 17.91 -18.76 -6.30
N ILE A 84 17.38 -19.44 -7.31
CA ILE A 84 17.76 -19.19 -8.72
C ILE A 84 17.37 -17.77 -9.13
N PHE A 85 16.15 -17.32 -8.81
CA PHE A 85 15.65 -16.00 -9.14
C PHE A 85 16.49 -14.88 -8.49
N SER A 86 16.81 -15.02 -7.20
CA SER A 86 17.66 -14.05 -6.48
C SER A 86 19.08 -14.00 -7.06
N THR A 87 19.65 -15.14 -7.42
CA THR A 87 20.96 -15.21 -8.08
C THR A 87 20.93 -14.57 -9.46
N TYR A 88 19.86 -14.79 -10.22
CA TYR A 88 19.65 -14.17 -11.53
C TYR A 88 19.55 -12.64 -11.44
N ILE A 89 18.78 -12.10 -10.49
CA ILE A 89 18.67 -10.65 -10.27
C ILE A 89 20.05 -10.05 -9.92
N ARG A 90 20.79 -10.70 -9.01
CA ARG A 90 22.13 -10.24 -8.63
C ARG A 90 23.09 -10.23 -9.82
N LEU A 91 23.06 -11.27 -10.66
CA LEU A 91 23.89 -11.35 -11.85
C LEU A 91 23.50 -10.28 -12.88
N LYS A 92 22.19 -10.05 -13.08
CA LYS A 92 21.68 -8.98 -13.96
C LYS A 92 22.17 -7.61 -13.49
N PHE A 93 22.14 -7.34 -12.18
CA PHE A 93 22.62 -6.08 -11.62
C PHE A 93 24.13 -5.93 -11.74
N LEU A 94 24.90 -6.99 -11.47
CA LEU A 94 26.35 -7.00 -11.65
C LEU A 94 26.73 -6.73 -13.11
N MET A 95 26.02 -7.36 -14.05
CA MET A 95 26.27 -7.19 -15.48
C MET A 95 25.89 -5.78 -15.95
N GLY A 96 24.78 -5.22 -15.46
CA GLY A 96 24.39 -3.83 -15.71
C GLY A 96 25.42 -2.83 -15.17
N HIS A 97 26.00 -3.11 -13.99
CA HIS A 97 27.07 -2.30 -13.41
C HIS A 97 28.36 -2.34 -14.26
N ILE A 98 28.76 -3.52 -14.73
CA ILE A 98 29.94 -3.69 -15.60
C ILE A 98 29.73 -3.00 -16.96
N LEU A 99 28.52 -3.08 -17.52
CA LEU A 99 28.18 -2.48 -18.81
C LEU A 99 27.83 -0.98 -18.73
N GLY A 100 27.79 -0.39 -17.52
CA GLY A 100 27.42 1.02 -17.33
C GLY A 100 25.97 1.35 -17.72
N VAL A 101 25.07 0.36 -17.77
CA VAL A 101 23.67 0.56 -18.15
C VAL A 101 22.89 0.98 -16.90
N PRO A 102 22.18 2.12 -16.92
CA PRO A 102 21.35 2.53 -15.80
C PRO A 102 20.27 1.48 -15.54
N SER A 103 20.21 0.98 -14.31
CA SER A 103 19.30 -0.08 -13.90
C SER A 103 17.94 0.50 -13.50
N ASN A 104 17.20 1.06 -14.47
CA ASN A 104 15.84 1.52 -14.23
C ASN A 104 14.87 0.32 -14.22
N ASN A 105 14.89 -0.48 -13.15
CA ASN A 105 14.04 -1.67 -13.01
C ASN A 105 12.74 -1.40 -12.23
N TYR A 106 12.69 -0.28 -11.51
CA TYR A 106 11.46 0.20 -10.92
C TYR A 106 10.91 1.18 -11.95
N ASP A 107 9.70 0.89 -12.42
CA ASP A 107 8.96 1.74 -13.34
C ASP A 107 8.80 3.12 -12.69
N GLU A 108 9.82 3.97 -12.83
CA GLU A 108 9.74 5.39 -12.50
C GLU A 108 8.69 5.92 -13.45
N ALA A 109 7.44 5.92 -13.00
CA ALA A 109 6.38 6.69 -13.59
C ALA A 109 6.90 8.13 -13.58
N HIS A 110 7.52 8.54 -14.69
CA HIS A 110 8.02 9.88 -14.87
C HIS A 110 6.79 10.78 -14.85
N LEU A 111 6.45 11.28 -13.66
CA LEU A 111 5.41 12.26 -13.48
C LEU A 111 5.82 13.46 -14.32
N CYS A 112 5.11 13.67 -15.42
CA CYS A 112 5.35 14.77 -16.32
C CYS A 112 5.33 16.07 -15.52
N HIS A 113 6.25 17.00 -15.81
CA HIS A 113 6.32 18.31 -15.16
C HIS A 113 4.96 19.02 -15.17
N ALA A 114 4.19 18.88 -16.25
CA ALA A 114 2.84 19.45 -16.35
C ALA A 114 1.84 18.89 -15.32
N THR A 115 2.02 17.64 -14.87
CA THR A 115 1.20 17.05 -13.81
C THR A 115 1.63 17.58 -12.44
N LEU A 116 2.94 17.74 -12.21
CA LEU A 116 3.47 18.31 -10.97
C LEU A 116 3.09 19.80 -10.81
N ASP A 117 3.08 20.56 -11.90
CA ASP A 117 2.67 21.97 -11.89
C ASP A 117 1.19 22.11 -11.51
N LYS A 118 0.33 21.24 -12.06
CA LYS A 118 -1.09 21.17 -11.67
C LYS A 118 -1.26 20.77 -10.21
N LEU A 119 -0.48 19.80 -9.73
CA LEU A 119 -0.53 19.38 -8.34
C LEU A 119 -0.13 20.53 -7.42
N THR A 120 0.91 21.27 -7.78
CA THR A 120 1.38 22.46 -7.05
C THR A 120 0.28 23.52 -6.98
N ALA A 121 -0.36 23.85 -8.10
CA ALA A 121 -1.46 24.82 -8.13
C ALA A 121 -2.61 24.42 -7.19
N LEU A 122 -2.99 23.13 -7.18
CA LEU A 122 -4.03 22.63 -6.27
C LEU A 122 -3.65 22.72 -4.78
N VAL A 123 -2.35 22.58 -4.46
CA VAL A 123 -1.84 22.76 -3.10
C VAL A 123 -1.85 24.24 -2.71
N GLU A 124 -1.41 25.12 -3.62
CA GLU A 124 -1.39 26.56 -3.41
C GLU A 124 -2.80 27.15 -3.26
N ASP A 125 -3.77 26.65 -4.02
CA ASP A 125 -5.19 27.02 -3.94
C ASP A 125 -5.88 26.45 -2.68
N GLY A 126 -5.18 25.64 -1.87
CA GLY A 126 -5.71 25.02 -0.67
C GLY A 126 -6.73 23.89 -0.92
N VAL A 127 -6.88 23.45 -2.18
CA VAL A 127 -7.76 22.33 -2.57
C VAL A 127 -7.13 21.00 -2.14
N LEU A 128 -5.80 20.90 -2.20
CA LEU A 128 -5.05 19.71 -1.79
C LEU A 128 -4.16 20.03 -0.58
N GLN A 129 -4.36 19.33 0.53
CA GLN A 129 -3.50 19.44 1.70
C GLN A 129 -2.75 18.13 1.93
N THR A 130 -1.44 18.20 2.07
CA THR A 130 -0.62 17.04 2.44
C THR A 130 -0.81 16.72 3.92
N VAL A 131 -1.12 15.47 4.22
CA VAL A 131 -1.22 14.98 5.60
C VAL A 131 0.09 14.25 5.93
N VAL A 132 0.93 14.93 6.71
CA VAL A 132 2.17 14.36 7.24
C VAL A 132 1.88 13.78 8.63
N ASP A 133 2.21 12.52 8.81
CA ASP A 133 1.96 11.79 10.06
C ASP A 133 3.07 12.06 11.09
N LYS A 134 4.25 11.51 10.80
CA LYS A 134 5.43 11.54 11.66
C LYS A 134 6.67 11.88 10.86
N VAL A 135 7.56 12.62 11.52
CA VAL A 135 8.89 12.93 11.01
C VAL A 135 9.91 12.12 11.79
N PHE A 136 10.71 11.33 11.08
CA PHE A 136 11.73 10.45 11.63
C PHE A 136 13.13 10.98 11.32
N HIS A 137 14.07 10.72 12.22
CA HIS A 137 15.49 10.90 11.95
C HIS A 137 16.08 9.66 11.28
N PRO A 138 17.23 9.78 10.57
CA PRO A 138 17.83 8.66 9.85
C PRO A 138 18.30 7.55 10.80
N LYS A 139 18.58 7.91 12.06
CA LYS A 139 18.95 6.97 13.13
C LYS A 139 17.79 6.06 13.54
N ASP A 140 16.55 6.49 13.30
CA ASP A 140 15.33 5.79 13.72
C ASP A 140 14.66 5.08 12.53
N ILE A 141 15.44 4.74 11.49
CA ILE A 141 14.90 4.17 10.25
C ILE A 141 14.15 2.85 10.48
N GLU A 142 14.61 2.01 11.39
CA GLU A 142 13.94 0.75 11.72
C GLU A 142 12.59 0.99 12.39
N VAL A 143 12.51 2.00 13.27
CA VAL A 143 11.27 2.42 13.91
C VAL A 143 10.30 3.00 12.88
N ALA A 144 10.81 3.81 11.95
CA ALA A 144 10.02 4.37 10.86
C ALA A 144 9.43 3.28 9.96
N LEU A 145 10.23 2.28 9.59
CA LEU A 145 9.78 1.17 8.75
C LEU A 145 8.72 0.32 9.44
N ASN A 146 8.92 -0.02 10.72
CA ASN A 146 7.92 -0.76 11.50
C ASN A 146 6.62 0.04 11.65
N TYR A 147 6.72 1.36 11.83
CA TYR A 147 5.56 2.23 11.91
C TYR A 147 4.77 2.29 10.61
N ILE A 148 5.45 2.46 9.47
CA ILE A 148 4.81 2.51 8.13
C ILE A 148 4.10 1.19 7.81
N GLN A 149 4.63 0.06 8.27
CA GLN A 149 4.00 -1.25 8.09
C GLN A 149 2.81 -1.49 9.04
N SER A 150 2.69 -0.70 10.11
CA SER A 150 1.60 -0.85 11.07
C SER A 150 0.29 -0.26 10.57
N SER A 151 -0.84 -0.81 11.03
CA SER A 151 -2.18 -0.27 10.78
C SER A 151 -2.43 1.12 11.40
N GLN A 152 -1.50 1.61 12.22
CA GLN A 152 -1.59 2.88 12.92
C GLN A 152 -1.01 4.07 12.13
N SER A 153 -0.33 3.81 11.00
CA SER A 153 0.20 4.88 10.14
C SER A 153 -0.92 5.61 9.41
N ILE A 154 -1.00 6.93 9.57
CA ILE A 154 -2.02 7.80 8.97
C ILE A 154 -1.35 8.89 8.13
N GLY A 155 -1.33 8.70 6.81
CA GLY A 155 -0.74 9.68 5.88
C GLY A 155 0.74 9.40 5.58
N SER A 156 1.48 10.43 5.19
CA SER A 156 2.87 10.29 4.76
C SER A 156 3.85 10.39 5.93
N SER A 157 4.71 9.38 6.08
CA SER A 157 5.87 9.42 6.97
C SER A 157 7.07 10.07 6.27
N VAL A 158 7.76 10.98 6.95
CA VAL A 158 8.88 11.76 6.36
C VAL A 158 10.17 11.45 7.10
N ILE A 159 11.25 11.13 6.38
CA ILE A 159 12.60 10.98 6.96
C ILE A 159 13.41 12.23 6.62
N THR A 160 13.97 12.89 7.65
CA THR A 160 14.76 14.11 7.47
C THR A 160 16.24 13.86 7.72
N PHE A 161 17.11 14.22 6.76
CA PHE A 161 18.56 14.00 6.81
C PHE A 161 19.36 15.24 7.28
N ARG A 162 18.72 16.12 8.05
CA ARG A 162 19.37 17.31 8.60
C ARG A 162 20.46 16.99 9.61
#